data_AF-A0AA94HQW7-F1
#
_entry.id   AF-A0AA94HQW7-F1
#
_cell.length_a   1.000
_cell.length_b   1.000
_cell.length_c   1.000
_cell.angle_alpha   90.00
_cell.angle_beta   90.00
_cell.angle_gamma   90.00
#
_symmetry.space_group_name_H-M   'P 1'
#
loop_
_entity.id
_entity.type
_entity.pdbx_description
1 polymer ?
#
loop_
_entity_poly.entity_id
_entity_poly.type
_entity_poly.pdbx_seq_one_letter_code
_entity_poly.pdbx_strand_id
1 'polypeptide(L)'
;MNTDIRLSVGFWQHPKTRKTAKRLGLEGVRSLQILWAWAAQNRPDGNLTGMDWEDIEMAADWQGDERAFFEFCLGVWIDQAVESYALHDWKDHNSWASEADERSDKARFSRLATVNREVYERLKSDGINAVSKEEYDRLTSAQRPFDDRLTTVARSSNVTPSPAPSPAPTHKDKEGGDNAHAHVAPFVPEIHPETVQGDIENLNLAGSGGADARQSFSEPPAEVSQSTRPKRTDCPSKGHPQWRAFLSCWQVYPVQQGQEAAWREWMRLHGNGALPEAYAIRDAILTLAQEDSRWQRGKVPNMAKWLNGKGWNDRPFVEPAQQARDGPPVARTQGQKNRQNLEGIAAFVRAADKELEYGDTATHLGRIGAHGHSISATDGR
;
A
#
# COMPACT_ATOMS: atom_id res chain seq x y z
N MET A 1 3.29 18.53 0.09
CA MET A 1 4.07 17.29 0.26
C MET A 1 3.52 16.23 -0.70
N ASN A 2 4.41 15.64 -1.50
CA ASN A 2 4.04 14.63 -2.49
C ASN A 2 3.89 13.24 -1.86
N THR A 3 3.06 12.40 -2.49
CA THR A 3 2.78 11.01 -2.09
C THR A 3 3.53 9.97 -2.92
N ASP A 4 4.10 10.40 -4.05
CA ASP A 4 4.62 9.56 -5.11
C ASP A 4 5.63 10.31 -5.98
N ILE A 5 6.48 9.56 -6.68
CA ILE A 5 7.39 10.02 -7.72
C ILE A 5 7.23 9.16 -8.97
N ARG A 6 7.62 9.67 -10.13
CA ARG A 6 7.62 8.94 -11.40
C ARG A 6 9.01 8.36 -11.65
N LEU A 7 9.05 7.04 -11.79
CA LEU A 7 10.21 6.30 -12.27
C LEU A 7 9.94 5.81 -13.69
N SER A 8 10.93 5.93 -14.58
CA SER A 8 10.82 5.38 -15.93
C SER A 8 10.76 3.86 -15.89
N VAL A 9 9.87 3.24 -16.66
CA VAL A 9 9.77 1.78 -16.77
C VAL A 9 11.06 1.13 -17.30
N GLY A 10 11.88 1.90 -18.04
CA GLY A 10 13.21 1.49 -18.51
C GLY A 10 14.36 1.87 -17.56
N PHE A 11 14.08 2.32 -16.33
CA PHE A 11 15.09 2.82 -15.40
C PHE A 11 16.25 1.85 -15.18
N TRP A 12 15.97 0.56 -14.95
CA TRP A 12 16.99 -0.46 -14.69
C TRP A 12 17.85 -0.79 -15.92
N GLN A 13 17.32 -0.60 -17.12
CA GLN A 13 18.01 -0.82 -18.40
C GLN A 13 18.82 0.41 -18.84
N HIS A 14 18.51 1.59 -18.30
CA HIS A 14 19.09 2.87 -18.71
C HIS A 14 20.62 2.94 -18.47
N PRO A 15 21.42 3.48 -19.40
CA PRO A 15 22.88 3.51 -19.27
C PRO A 15 23.40 4.25 -18.04
N LYS A 16 22.75 5.33 -17.57
CA LYS A 16 23.15 5.99 -16.31
C LYS A 16 23.01 5.03 -15.12
N THR A 17 21.86 4.38 -14.98
CA THR A 17 21.56 3.41 -13.90
C THR A 17 22.48 2.20 -13.93
N ARG A 18 22.77 1.65 -15.11
CA ARG A 18 23.71 0.53 -15.27
C ARG A 18 25.15 0.93 -14.93
N LYS A 19 25.55 2.19 -15.18
CA LYS A 19 26.83 2.73 -14.69
C LYS A 19 26.82 2.89 -13.17
N THR A 20 25.73 3.40 -12.58
CA THR A 20 25.55 3.51 -11.12
C THR A 20 25.71 2.14 -10.45
N ALA A 21 24.96 1.14 -10.91
CA ALA A 21 25.03 -0.23 -10.41
C ALA A 21 26.43 -0.85 -10.53
N LYS A 22 27.19 -0.51 -11.58
CA LYS A 22 28.56 -0.98 -11.79
C LYS A 22 29.59 -0.28 -10.88
N ARG A 23 29.35 0.97 -10.48
CA ARG A 23 30.33 1.78 -9.72
C ARG A 23 30.07 1.79 -8.21
N LEU A 24 28.81 1.76 -7.79
CA LEU A 24 28.35 1.89 -6.39
C LEU A 24 27.54 0.67 -5.91
N GLY A 25 27.54 -0.43 -6.68
CA GLY A 25 26.67 -1.57 -6.44
C GLY A 25 25.17 -1.23 -6.56
N LEU A 26 24.31 -2.15 -6.11
CA LEU A 26 22.87 -1.89 -6.02
C LEU A 26 22.54 -0.82 -4.96
N GLU A 27 23.42 -0.62 -3.98
CA GLU A 27 23.22 0.36 -2.91
C GLU A 27 23.17 1.80 -3.47
N GLY A 28 24.06 2.16 -4.39
CA GLY A 28 23.98 3.49 -5.04
C GLY A 28 22.70 3.68 -5.87
N VAL A 29 22.09 2.59 -6.36
CA VAL A 29 20.80 2.66 -7.07
C VAL A 29 19.62 2.74 -6.09
N ARG A 30 19.72 2.12 -4.92
CA ARG A 30 18.79 2.31 -3.79
C ARG A 30 18.85 3.76 -3.29
N SER A 31 20.04 4.23 -2.97
CA SER A 31 20.29 5.57 -2.41
C SER A 31 19.82 6.69 -3.35
N LEU A 32 20.01 6.53 -4.67
CA LEU A 32 19.46 7.45 -5.67
C LEU A 32 17.93 7.55 -5.63
N GLN A 33 17.23 6.42 -5.46
CA GLN A 33 15.76 6.41 -5.35
C GLN A 33 15.28 6.99 -4.01
N ILE A 34 16.05 6.83 -2.94
CA ILE A 34 15.78 7.46 -1.64
C ILE A 34 15.95 8.97 -1.73
N LEU A 35 17.04 9.47 -2.32
CA LEU A 35 17.26 10.90 -2.56
C LEU A 35 16.12 11.53 -3.36
N TRP A 36 15.61 10.84 -4.40
CA TRP A 36 14.44 11.29 -5.16
C TRP A 36 13.15 11.32 -4.33
N ALA A 37 12.92 10.32 -3.48
CA ALA A 37 11.77 10.30 -2.57
C ALA A 37 11.88 11.36 -1.45
N TRP A 38 13.08 11.66 -0.99
CA TRP A 38 13.39 12.73 -0.05
C TRP A 38 13.15 14.11 -0.69
N ALA A 39 13.66 14.33 -1.90
CA ALA A 39 13.50 15.58 -2.63
C ALA A 39 12.02 15.88 -2.91
N ALA A 40 11.24 14.90 -3.38
CA ALA A 40 9.80 15.08 -3.58
C ALA A 40 9.02 15.51 -2.32
N GLN A 41 9.56 15.28 -1.12
CA GLN A 41 8.98 15.72 0.15
C GLN A 41 9.55 17.05 0.67
N ASN A 42 10.85 17.30 0.50
CA ASN A 42 11.60 18.38 1.17
C ASN A 42 12.16 19.47 0.22
N ARG A 43 12.29 19.16 -1.08
CA ARG A 43 12.76 20.03 -2.17
C ARG A 43 11.98 19.69 -3.46
N PRO A 44 10.66 19.95 -3.52
CA PRO A 44 9.80 19.38 -4.56
C PRO A 44 10.18 19.81 -5.98
N ASP A 45 10.73 21.02 -6.11
CA ASP A 45 11.30 21.61 -7.34
C ASP A 45 12.59 20.93 -7.83
N GLY A 46 13.23 20.09 -7.00
CA GLY A 46 14.49 19.41 -7.28
C GLY A 46 15.73 20.23 -6.92
N ASN A 47 15.57 21.37 -6.26
CA ASN A 47 16.66 22.28 -5.92
C ASN A 47 17.36 21.86 -4.62
N LEU A 48 18.67 21.64 -4.65
CA LEU A 48 19.50 21.23 -3.51
C LEU A 48 20.41 22.39 -3.03
N THR A 49 20.06 23.65 -3.33
CA THR A 49 20.77 24.84 -2.82
C THR A 49 20.87 24.81 -1.31
N GLY A 50 22.07 25.07 -0.78
CA GLY A 50 22.36 25.08 0.65
C GLY A 50 22.51 23.70 1.28
N MET A 51 22.58 22.63 0.48
CA MET A 51 23.07 21.32 0.90
C MET A 51 24.49 21.12 0.38
N ASP A 52 25.37 20.54 1.20
CA ASP A 52 26.67 20.06 0.74
C ASP A 52 26.63 18.56 0.32
N TRP A 53 27.80 17.96 0.13
CA TRP A 53 27.93 16.55 -0.26
C TRP A 53 27.49 15.58 0.85
N GLU A 54 27.68 15.94 2.13
CA GLU A 54 27.35 15.13 3.30
C GLU A 54 25.83 15.19 3.55
N ASP A 55 25.24 16.39 3.44
CA ASP A 55 23.78 16.58 3.42
C ASP A 55 23.11 15.71 2.34
N ILE A 56 23.71 15.63 1.15
CA ILE A 56 23.18 14.87 0.02
C ILE A 56 23.31 13.35 0.23
N GLU A 57 24.45 12.86 0.74
CA GLU A 57 24.62 11.43 1.05
C GLU A 57 23.73 10.99 2.23
N MET A 58 23.52 11.86 3.22
CA MET A 58 22.58 11.64 4.32
C MET A 58 21.12 11.63 3.83
N ALA A 59 20.73 12.57 2.97
CA ALA A 59 19.40 12.60 2.34
C ALA A 59 19.15 11.42 1.39
N ALA A 60 20.22 10.79 0.88
CA ALA A 60 20.17 9.59 0.06
C ALA A 60 20.15 8.28 0.87
N ASP A 61 20.38 8.32 2.19
CA ASP A 61 20.62 7.12 3.02
C ASP A 61 21.72 6.21 2.43
N TRP A 62 22.85 6.83 2.05
CA TRP A 62 24.02 6.15 1.51
C TRP A 62 24.76 5.37 2.59
N GLN A 63 25.04 4.09 2.30
CA GLN A 63 25.62 3.11 3.24
C GLN A 63 26.96 2.54 2.74
N GLY A 64 27.67 3.27 1.88
CA GLY A 64 28.96 2.89 1.31
C GLY A 64 30.08 3.87 1.65
N ASP A 65 31.15 3.88 0.85
CA ASP A 65 32.30 4.76 1.06
C ASP A 65 31.91 6.25 1.00
N GLU A 66 32.39 7.04 1.96
CA GLU A 66 32.19 8.50 2.05
C GLU A 66 32.51 9.21 0.72
N ARG A 67 31.67 10.17 0.29
CA ARG A 67 31.72 10.92 -0.98
C ARG A 67 31.51 10.12 -2.25
N ALA A 68 31.59 8.79 -2.22
CA ALA A 68 31.57 7.99 -3.44
C ALA A 68 30.22 8.04 -4.17
N PHE A 69 29.10 8.23 -3.46
CA PHE A 69 27.79 8.40 -4.08
C PHE A 69 27.64 9.81 -4.67
N PHE A 70 28.00 10.85 -3.92
CA PHE A 70 27.93 12.23 -4.37
C PHE A 70 28.80 12.47 -5.60
N GLU A 71 30.10 12.12 -5.55
CA GLU A 71 31.04 12.35 -6.65
C GLU A 71 30.65 11.59 -7.93
N PHE A 72 30.03 10.41 -7.81
CA PHE A 72 29.53 9.68 -8.97
C PHE A 72 28.21 10.25 -9.52
N CYS A 73 27.34 10.79 -8.65
CA CYS A 73 26.07 11.37 -9.07
C CYS A 73 26.24 12.77 -9.69
N LEU A 74 27.29 13.50 -9.32
CA LEU A 74 27.61 14.81 -9.88
C LEU A 74 27.87 14.72 -11.40
N GLY A 75 27.18 15.53 -12.19
CA GLY A 75 27.21 15.49 -13.66
C GLY A 75 26.51 14.28 -14.30
N VAL A 76 25.81 13.45 -13.51
CA VAL A 76 25.08 12.25 -14.00
C VAL A 76 23.62 12.28 -13.59
N TRP A 77 23.36 12.54 -12.30
CA TRP A 77 22.04 12.59 -11.67
C TRP A 77 21.82 13.88 -10.85
N ILE A 78 22.90 14.58 -10.50
CA ILE A 78 22.93 15.87 -9.82
C ILE A 78 23.70 16.84 -10.72
N ASP A 79 23.10 17.96 -11.08
CA ASP A 79 23.77 19.04 -11.79
C ASP A 79 24.44 20.01 -10.82
N GLN A 80 25.59 20.57 -11.25
CA GLN A 80 26.27 21.65 -10.55
C GLN A 80 25.91 22.99 -11.19
N ALA A 81 25.32 23.88 -10.40
CA ALA A 81 25.22 25.30 -10.68
C ALA A 81 26.34 26.06 -9.93
N VAL A 82 26.43 27.39 -10.13
CA VAL A 82 27.58 28.22 -9.71
C VAL A 82 27.91 28.08 -8.22
N GLU A 83 26.89 28.04 -7.36
CA GLU A 83 27.02 27.86 -5.89
C GLU A 83 25.93 26.91 -5.33
N SER A 84 25.44 25.96 -6.14
CA SER A 84 24.33 25.08 -5.75
C SER A 84 24.27 23.80 -6.56
N TYR A 85 23.50 22.82 -6.05
CA TYR A 85 23.20 21.55 -6.72
C TYR A 85 21.71 21.45 -7.06
N ALA A 86 21.36 20.67 -8.08
CA ALA A 86 19.98 20.35 -8.42
C ALA A 86 19.85 18.92 -8.96
N LEU A 87 18.68 18.29 -8.84
CA LEU A 87 18.42 16.99 -9.44
C LEU A 87 18.24 17.12 -10.96
N HIS A 88 19.08 16.39 -11.71
CA HIS A 88 19.14 16.42 -13.17
C HIS A 88 17.83 15.92 -13.81
N ASP A 89 17.34 16.63 -14.83
CA ASP A 89 16.07 16.41 -15.53
C ASP A 89 14.82 16.30 -14.61
N TRP A 90 14.91 16.74 -13.35
CA TRP A 90 13.88 16.46 -12.34
C TRP A 90 12.51 17.02 -12.71
N LYS A 91 12.44 18.27 -13.15
CA LYS A 91 11.17 18.92 -13.53
C LYS A 91 10.51 18.26 -14.74
N ASP A 92 11.29 17.73 -15.69
CA ASP A 92 10.78 17.10 -16.90
C ASP A 92 10.25 15.67 -16.64
N HIS A 93 10.89 14.93 -15.73
CA HIS A 93 10.41 13.61 -15.30
C HIS A 93 9.31 13.68 -14.22
N ASN A 94 9.40 14.64 -13.31
CA ASN A 94 8.58 14.78 -12.11
C ASN A 94 7.84 16.13 -12.03
N SER A 95 7.34 16.63 -13.16
CA SER A 95 6.52 17.86 -13.26
C SER A 95 5.40 17.96 -12.22
N TRP A 96 4.77 16.83 -11.89
CA TRP A 96 3.70 16.79 -10.89
C TRP A 96 4.21 16.96 -9.44
N ALA A 97 5.44 16.54 -9.15
CA ALA A 97 6.08 16.77 -7.85
C ALA A 97 6.61 18.20 -7.73
N SER A 98 7.21 18.75 -8.80
CA SER A 98 7.77 20.11 -8.81
C SER A 98 6.73 21.23 -8.82
N GLU A 99 5.59 21.03 -9.50
CA GLU A 99 4.45 21.96 -9.42
C GLU A 99 3.55 21.70 -8.19
N ALA A 100 3.94 20.87 -7.22
CA ALA A 100 3.04 20.41 -6.15
C ALA A 100 2.52 21.56 -5.28
N ASP A 101 3.40 22.46 -4.85
CA ASP A 101 3.02 23.58 -4.00
C ASP A 101 2.33 24.69 -4.81
N GLU A 102 2.80 25.01 -6.02
CA GLU A 102 2.13 25.95 -6.94
C GLU A 102 0.68 25.50 -7.26
N ARG A 103 0.46 24.21 -7.49
CA ARG A 103 -0.87 23.61 -7.69
C ARG A 103 -1.69 23.62 -6.41
N SER A 104 -1.06 23.38 -5.25
CA SER A 104 -1.73 23.48 -3.94
C SER A 104 -2.20 24.91 -3.68
N ASP A 105 -1.39 25.91 -4.01
CA ASP A 105 -1.67 27.32 -3.85
C ASP A 105 -2.73 27.84 -4.84
N LYS A 106 -2.71 27.34 -6.08
CA LYS A 106 -3.81 27.55 -7.05
C LYS A 106 -5.11 26.90 -6.58
N ALA A 107 -5.05 25.73 -5.92
CA ALA A 107 -6.24 25.08 -5.34
C ALA A 107 -6.75 25.80 -4.07
N ARG A 108 -5.86 26.32 -3.22
CA ARG A 108 -6.19 27.20 -2.08
C ARG A 108 -6.87 28.48 -2.57
N PHE A 109 -6.27 29.17 -3.53
CA PHE A 109 -6.86 30.35 -4.17
C PHE A 109 -8.24 30.06 -4.78
N SER A 110 -8.38 28.95 -5.52
CA SER A 110 -9.66 28.52 -6.08
C SER A 110 -10.73 28.27 -5.00
N ARG A 111 -10.36 27.73 -3.83
CA ARG A 111 -11.27 27.61 -2.67
C ARG A 111 -11.64 28.94 -2.04
N LEU A 112 -10.86 30.02 -2.16
CA LEU A 112 -11.28 31.33 -1.63
C LEU A 112 -12.58 31.80 -2.31
N ALA A 113 -12.81 31.47 -3.58
CA ALA A 113 -14.06 31.79 -4.28
C ALA A 113 -15.32 31.23 -3.60
N THR A 114 -15.21 30.16 -2.81
CA THR A 114 -16.32 29.54 -2.07
C THR A 114 -16.31 29.85 -0.57
N VAL A 115 -15.19 30.26 0.01
CA VAL A 115 -15.06 30.54 1.46
C VAL A 115 -15.08 32.02 1.79
N ASN A 116 -14.40 32.87 1.00
CA ASN A 116 -14.29 34.31 1.19
C ASN A 116 -14.24 35.00 -0.20
N ARG A 117 -15.42 35.19 -0.78
CA ARG A 117 -15.53 35.61 -2.19
C ARG A 117 -15.01 37.03 -2.44
N GLU A 118 -15.17 37.94 -1.49
CA GLU A 118 -14.69 39.32 -1.62
C GLU A 118 -13.16 39.39 -1.69
N VAL A 119 -12.47 38.59 -0.88
CA VAL A 119 -11.00 38.45 -0.96
C VAL A 119 -10.59 37.76 -2.27
N TYR A 120 -11.31 36.73 -2.70
CA TYR A 120 -11.01 36.06 -3.97
C TYR A 120 -11.08 37.00 -5.17
N GLU A 121 -12.18 37.75 -5.36
CA GLU A 121 -12.30 38.63 -6.53
C GLU A 121 -11.34 39.83 -6.44
N ARG A 122 -10.93 40.27 -5.23
CA ARG A 122 -9.87 41.29 -5.03
C ARG A 122 -8.49 40.79 -5.42
N LEU A 123 -8.04 39.67 -4.84
CA LEU A 123 -6.74 39.08 -5.20
C LEU A 123 -6.64 38.79 -6.70
N LYS A 124 -7.76 38.40 -7.31
CA LYS A 124 -7.91 38.19 -8.75
C LYS A 124 -7.85 39.49 -9.58
N SER A 125 -8.41 40.61 -9.11
CA SER A 125 -8.20 41.92 -9.77
C SER A 125 -6.75 42.38 -9.66
N ASP A 126 -6.08 42.00 -8.58
CA ASP A 126 -4.66 42.28 -8.33
C ASP A 126 -3.72 41.31 -9.10
N GLY A 127 -4.28 40.42 -9.94
CA GLY A 127 -3.55 39.47 -10.80
C GLY A 127 -3.08 38.19 -10.10
N ILE A 128 -3.30 38.06 -8.79
CA ILE A 128 -2.89 36.91 -7.98
C ILE A 128 -3.79 35.71 -8.33
N ASN A 129 -3.17 34.56 -8.59
CA ASN A 129 -3.87 33.31 -8.93
C ASN A 129 -3.48 32.09 -8.06
N ALA A 130 -2.61 32.30 -7.07
CA ALA A 130 -2.08 31.31 -6.16
C ALA A 130 -1.91 31.95 -4.77
N VAL A 131 -2.22 31.22 -3.70
CA VAL A 131 -2.15 31.72 -2.31
C VAL A 131 -1.56 30.62 -1.41
N SER A 132 -0.51 30.95 -0.63
CA SER A 132 0.18 29.99 0.26
C SER A 132 -0.76 29.40 1.30
N LYS A 133 -0.32 28.33 1.99
CA LYS A 133 -1.12 27.75 3.09
C LYS A 133 -1.37 28.78 4.20
N GLU A 134 -0.33 29.47 4.61
CA GLU A 134 -0.32 30.44 5.71
C GLU A 134 -1.21 31.64 5.36
N GLU A 135 -1.15 32.11 4.12
CA GLU A 135 -1.96 33.21 3.64
C GLU A 135 -3.43 32.79 3.46
N TYR A 136 -3.70 31.58 2.97
CA TYR A 136 -5.05 31.01 2.94
C TYR A 136 -5.65 30.86 4.34
N ASP A 137 -4.87 30.35 5.29
CA ASP A 137 -5.29 30.17 6.68
C ASP A 137 -5.58 31.54 7.36
N ARG A 138 -4.81 32.60 7.06
CA ARG A 138 -5.11 33.99 7.50
C ARG A 138 -6.43 34.50 6.90
N LEU A 139 -6.56 34.46 5.58
CA LEU A 139 -7.67 35.03 4.82
C LEU A 139 -9.01 34.32 5.07
N THR A 140 -8.97 33.07 5.53
CA THR A 140 -10.17 32.31 5.95
C THR A 140 -10.43 32.39 7.45
N SER A 141 -9.40 32.44 8.31
CA SER A 141 -9.60 32.58 9.78
C SER A 141 -10.20 33.94 10.17
N ALA A 142 -9.93 34.99 9.39
CA ALA A 142 -10.56 36.30 9.55
C ALA A 142 -12.08 36.31 9.25
N GLN A 143 -12.60 35.26 8.59
CA GLN A 143 -14.03 35.07 8.32
C GLN A 143 -14.53 33.72 8.86
N ARG A 144 -14.56 33.61 10.20
CA ARG A 144 -15.58 32.78 10.86
C ARG A 144 -16.68 33.68 11.43
N PRO A 145 -17.79 33.90 10.70
CA PRO A 145 -18.99 34.47 11.30
C PRO A 145 -19.45 33.62 12.48
N PHE A 146 -19.94 34.27 13.54
CA PHE A 146 -20.46 33.61 14.74
C PHE A 146 -21.91 33.13 14.50
N ASP A 147 -22.12 32.32 13.45
CA ASP A 147 -23.45 32.03 12.91
C ASP A 147 -23.71 30.52 12.73
N ASP A 148 -23.43 29.75 13.78
CA ASP A 148 -23.85 28.35 13.94
C ASP A 148 -25.08 28.26 14.87
N ARG A 149 -26.16 28.99 14.51
CA ARG A 149 -27.39 29.09 15.32
C ARG A 149 -28.70 29.06 14.53
N LEU A 150 -28.89 28.12 13.59
CA LEU A 150 -30.22 27.92 12.98
C LEU A 150 -30.59 26.48 12.54
N THR A 151 -30.39 25.49 13.42
CA THR A 151 -31.07 24.17 13.33
C THR A 151 -31.86 23.80 14.60
N THR A 152 -32.26 24.80 15.40
CA THR A 152 -33.25 24.58 16.48
C THR A 152 -34.66 24.45 15.89
N VAL A 153 -35.11 23.21 15.66
CA VAL A 153 -36.52 22.94 15.38
C VAL A 153 -37.33 23.24 16.64
N ALA A 154 -38.10 24.33 16.61
CA ALA A 154 -38.92 24.77 17.73
C ALA A 154 -40.10 23.81 17.99
N ARG A 155 -39.91 22.83 18.86
CA ARG A 155 -41.00 22.01 19.40
C ARG A 155 -41.67 22.76 20.56
N SER A 156 -42.96 23.07 20.42
CA SER A 156 -43.72 23.83 21.42
C SER A 156 -43.67 23.19 22.81
N SER A 157 -43.49 24.03 23.82
CA SER A 157 -43.27 23.64 25.22
C SER A 157 -44.57 23.37 25.97
N ASN A 158 -44.72 22.16 26.51
CA ASN A 158 -45.64 21.85 27.60
C ASN A 158 -44.84 21.47 28.86
N VAL A 159 -44.80 22.45 29.78
CA VAL A 159 -44.46 22.52 31.22
C VAL A 159 -43.87 21.30 31.97
N THR A 160 -42.98 21.63 32.93
CA THR A 160 -42.62 20.89 34.19
C THR A 160 -41.58 19.74 34.10
N PRO A 161 -40.83 19.41 35.19
CA PRO A 161 -39.51 20.03 35.42
C PRO A 161 -38.34 19.02 35.60
N SER A 162 -37.13 19.55 35.79
CA SER A 162 -35.87 18.80 35.87
C SER A 162 -35.73 17.83 37.06
N PRO A 163 -35.08 16.66 36.87
CA PRO A 163 -34.53 15.86 37.97
C PRO A 163 -33.16 16.36 38.43
N ALA A 164 -32.84 16.12 39.71
CA ALA A 164 -31.52 16.34 40.34
C ALA A 164 -30.76 15.00 40.51
N PRO A 165 -29.45 14.97 40.86
CA PRO A 165 -28.63 13.76 40.71
C PRO A 165 -28.87 12.69 41.79
N SER A 166 -28.70 11.43 41.41
CA SER A 166 -28.87 10.25 42.29
C SER A 166 -27.67 10.00 43.21
N PRO A 167 -27.89 9.62 44.49
CA PRO A 167 -26.83 9.16 45.40
C PRO A 167 -26.54 7.65 45.28
N ALA A 168 -25.46 7.20 45.92
CA ALA A 168 -24.99 5.81 45.95
C ALA A 168 -25.80 4.89 46.91
N PRO A 169 -25.83 3.56 46.67
CA PRO A 169 -26.61 2.61 47.48
C PRO A 169 -25.96 2.27 48.84
N THR A 170 -26.80 1.93 49.83
CA THR A 170 -26.38 1.34 51.12
C THR A 170 -27.33 0.20 51.52
N HIS A 171 -26.80 -0.80 52.21
CA HIS A 171 -27.53 -1.99 52.68
C HIS A 171 -28.64 -1.67 53.70
N LYS A 172 -29.70 -2.49 53.72
CA LYS A 172 -30.17 -3.21 54.92
C LYS A 172 -31.18 -4.32 54.60
N ASP A 173 -31.28 -5.25 55.56
CA ASP A 173 -31.88 -6.58 55.45
C ASP A 173 -33.29 -6.66 56.11
N LYS A 174 -33.80 -7.91 56.29
CA LYS A 174 -34.95 -8.35 57.13
C LYS A 174 -36.37 -8.24 56.55
N GLU A 175 -37.34 -9.12 56.88
CA GLU A 175 -37.33 -10.56 57.25
C GLU A 175 -38.80 -11.11 57.33
N GLY A 176 -38.99 -12.44 57.21
CA GLY A 176 -40.29 -13.14 57.39
C GLY A 176 -41.24 -13.03 56.18
N GLY A 177 -42.14 -13.97 55.87
CA GLY A 177 -42.59 -15.23 56.51
C GLY A 177 -44.09 -15.35 56.15
N ASP A 178 -44.66 -16.41 55.56
CA ASP A 178 -44.84 -17.81 56.02
C ASP A 178 -45.81 -18.47 54.98
N ASN A 179 -46.07 -19.80 54.82
CA ASN A 179 -45.50 -21.05 55.32
C ASN A 179 -45.99 -22.25 54.43
N ALA A 180 -45.55 -23.48 54.71
CA ALA A 180 -46.17 -24.79 54.37
C ALA A 180 -46.20 -25.29 52.90
N HIS A 181 -46.01 -26.59 52.57
CA HIS A 181 -45.44 -27.73 53.32
C HIS A 181 -45.04 -28.91 52.37
N ALA A 182 -44.42 -29.96 52.94
CA ALA A 182 -43.99 -31.27 52.38
C ALA A 182 -42.50 -31.36 52.00
N HIS A 183 -41.62 -31.94 52.84
CA HIS A 183 -41.41 -33.38 53.12
C HIS A 183 -40.81 -34.16 51.93
N VAL A 184 -39.70 -34.90 52.04
CA VAL A 184 -38.74 -35.08 53.16
C VAL A 184 -37.37 -35.51 52.58
N ALA A 185 -36.27 -35.25 53.30
CA ALA A 185 -34.88 -35.62 52.92
C ALA A 185 -34.37 -36.77 53.85
N PRO A 186 -33.07 -36.94 54.17
CA PRO A 186 -31.81 -36.70 53.44
C PRO A 186 -30.90 -37.97 53.41
N PHE A 187 -29.76 -37.95 52.71
CA PHE A 187 -28.52 -38.55 53.25
C PHE A 187 -27.22 -38.11 52.53
N VAL A 188 -26.17 -37.83 53.31
CA VAL A 188 -24.73 -37.77 52.95
C VAL A 188 -23.99 -38.18 54.23
N PRO A 189 -23.24 -39.30 54.22
CA PRO A 189 -21.76 -39.26 54.23
C PRO A 189 -21.19 -40.32 53.22
N GLU A 190 -19.95 -40.84 53.23
CA GLU A 190 -18.84 -40.84 54.20
C GLU A 190 -17.44 -40.84 53.50
N ILE A 191 -16.56 -41.82 53.76
CA ILE A 191 -15.09 -41.74 53.70
C ILE A 191 -14.45 -43.02 53.10
N HIS A 192 -13.22 -42.89 52.58
CA HIS A 192 -12.12 -43.86 52.27
C HIS A 192 -12.12 -45.24 53.00
N PRO A 193 -11.40 -46.32 52.54
CA PRO A 193 -10.00 -46.29 52.02
C PRO A 193 -9.56 -47.40 50.99
N GLU A 194 -8.25 -47.68 50.96
CA GLU A 194 -7.45 -48.75 50.28
C GLU A 194 -7.20 -48.63 48.75
N THR A 195 -5.98 -48.79 48.16
CA THR A 195 -4.62 -49.29 48.51
C THR A 195 -4.25 -50.71 48.01
N VAL A 196 -3.43 -50.78 46.94
CA VAL A 196 -2.43 -51.81 46.51
C VAL A 196 -1.62 -51.11 45.38
N GLN A 197 -0.31 -50.82 45.40
CA GLN A 197 0.95 -51.57 45.65
C GLN A 197 1.34 -52.50 44.47
N GLY A 198 2.58 -52.54 43.94
CA GLY A 198 3.82 -51.76 44.09
C GLY A 198 4.57 -51.73 42.73
N ASP A 199 5.88 -51.51 42.52
CA ASP A 199 7.07 -51.20 43.35
C ASP A 199 8.08 -50.46 42.40
N ILE A 200 8.87 -49.44 42.80
CA ILE A 200 10.25 -49.47 43.38
C ILE A 200 11.23 -50.29 42.49
N GLU A 201 12.41 -49.84 42.03
CA GLU A 201 13.47 -48.91 42.51
C GLU A 201 13.81 -47.81 41.46
N ASN A 202 14.31 -46.58 41.69
CA ASN A 202 14.87 -45.82 42.84
C ASN A 202 16.38 -45.93 43.14
N LEU A 203 17.18 -44.93 42.71
CA LEU A 203 18.41 -44.50 43.40
C LEU A 203 18.55 -42.97 43.44
N ASN A 204 18.85 -42.46 44.65
CA ASN A 204 19.17 -41.06 44.98
C ASN A 204 20.69 -40.79 44.80
N LEU A 205 21.37 -39.69 45.19
CA LEU A 205 21.18 -38.52 46.09
C LEU A 205 22.21 -37.42 45.61
N ALA A 206 22.26 -36.12 45.97
CA ALA A 206 21.69 -35.27 47.03
C ALA A 206 21.18 -33.93 46.41
N GLY A 207 21.12 -32.71 47.00
CA GLY A 207 21.61 -32.11 48.26
C GLY A 207 22.83 -31.20 48.03
N SER A 208 22.92 -29.95 48.51
CA SER A 208 22.08 -29.11 49.41
C SER A 208 22.15 -27.64 48.91
N GLY A 209 21.14 -26.76 48.97
CA GLY A 209 20.52 -26.13 50.16
C GLY A 209 21.17 -24.76 50.46
N GLY A 210 20.48 -23.67 50.82
CA GLY A 210 19.04 -23.39 50.95
C GLY A 210 18.78 -22.02 51.62
N ALA A 211 17.50 -21.57 51.64
CA ALA A 211 16.98 -20.35 52.31
C ALA A 211 17.55 -18.98 51.81
N ASP A 212 16.99 -17.80 52.12
CA ASP A 212 15.75 -17.44 52.85
C ASP A 212 15.06 -16.22 52.16
N ALA A 213 13.80 -15.92 52.49
CA ALA A 213 13.03 -14.84 51.87
C ALA A 213 12.50 -13.81 52.88
N ARG A 214 12.78 -12.52 52.65
CA ARG A 214 12.13 -11.38 53.35
C ARG A 214 11.71 -10.28 52.38
N GLN A 215 10.70 -9.52 52.80
CA GLN A 215 9.80 -8.79 51.91
C GLN A 215 10.13 -7.30 51.72
N SER A 216 9.47 -6.73 50.70
CA SER A 216 8.93 -5.37 50.68
C SER A 216 9.86 -4.18 50.42
N PHE A 217 9.79 -3.68 49.18
CA PHE A 217 9.45 -2.28 48.98
C PHE A 217 8.43 -2.16 47.83
N SER A 218 7.66 -1.07 47.77
CA SER A 218 6.62 -0.88 46.75
C SER A 218 6.39 0.59 46.47
N GLU A 219 6.47 0.99 45.20
CA GLU A 219 5.70 2.10 44.57
C GLU A 219 5.83 1.98 43.03
N PRO A 220 5.01 2.68 42.22
CA PRO A 220 4.37 2.04 41.06
C PRO A 220 4.97 2.33 39.68
N PRO A 221 4.67 1.48 38.66
CA PRO A 221 4.98 1.75 37.27
C PRO A 221 4.03 2.78 36.64
N ALA A 222 4.57 3.68 35.80
CA ALA A 222 3.77 4.60 34.99
C ALA A 222 2.98 3.88 33.88
N GLU A 223 1.82 4.43 33.50
CA GLU A 223 0.82 3.73 32.70
C GLU A 223 1.23 3.53 31.23
N VAL A 224 1.37 2.27 30.80
CA VAL A 224 1.38 1.89 29.38
C VAL A 224 -0.05 2.02 28.83
N SER A 225 -0.38 3.18 28.26
CA SER A 225 -1.66 3.44 27.61
C SER A 225 -1.91 2.44 26.48
N GLN A 226 -2.97 1.64 26.61
CA GLN A 226 -3.24 0.52 25.71
C GLN A 226 -4.06 0.91 24.47
N SER A 227 -3.67 0.33 23.34
CA SER A 227 -4.60 -0.13 22.29
C SER A 227 -5.53 0.89 21.61
N THR A 228 -4.97 1.79 20.80
CA THR A 228 -5.68 2.29 19.61
C THR A 228 -5.76 1.21 18.53
N ARG A 229 -6.60 0.19 18.75
CA ARG A 229 -6.89 -0.84 17.72
C ARG A 229 -7.34 -0.14 16.43
N PRO A 230 -6.66 -0.34 15.27
CA PRO A 230 -7.19 0.13 14.00
C PRO A 230 -8.52 -0.56 13.73
N LYS A 231 -9.48 0.19 13.18
CA LYS A 231 -10.77 -0.38 12.74
C LYS A 231 -10.49 -1.54 11.80
N ARG A 232 -11.04 -2.72 12.10
CA ARG A 232 -10.97 -3.87 11.19
C ARG A 232 -11.58 -3.48 9.85
N THR A 233 -10.74 -3.30 8.84
CA THR A 233 -11.16 -3.37 7.44
C THR A 233 -11.26 -4.85 7.09
N ASP A 234 -12.43 -5.34 6.68
CA ASP A 234 -12.63 -6.74 6.30
C ASP A 234 -12.05 -7.04 4.89
N CYS A 235 -10.85 -6.53 4.63
CA CYS A 235 -10.01 -6.86 3.50
C CYS A 235 -9.21 -8.14 3.84
N PRO A 236 -9.33 -9.23 3.05
CA PRO A 236 -8.52 -10.43 3.28
C PRO A 236 -7.01 -10.14 3.23
N SER A 237 -6.22 -10.89 3.99
CA SER A 237 -4.76 -10.67 4.08
C SER A 237 -4.07 -10.82 2.72
N LYS A 238 -3.24 -9.82 2.37
CA LYS A 238 -2.36 -9.86 1.19
C LYS A 238 -1.23 -10.92 1.30
N GLY A 239 -1.08 -11.56 2.46
CA GLY A 239 -0.23 -12.73 2.65
C GLY A 239 -0.87 -14.06 2.23
N HIS A 240 -2.15 -14.07 1.82
CA HIS A 240 -2.82 -15.29 1.35
C HIS A 240 -2.25 -15.72 -0.02
N PRO A 241 -2.03 -17.03 -0.30
CA PRO A 241 -1.39 -17.50 -1.54
C PRO A 241 -2.03 -16.97 -2.83
N GLN A 242 -3.37 -16.86 -2.85
CA GLN A 242 -4.13 -16.32 -3.98
C GLN A 242 -3.84 -14.84 -4.31
N TRP A 243 -3.13 -14.10 -3.45
CA TRP A 243 -2.73 -12.72 -3.73
C TRP A 243 -1.82 -12.62 -4.96
N ARG A 244 -0.92 -13.58 -5.17
CA ARG A 244 -0.06 -13.65 -6.38
C ARG A 244 -0.89 -13.94 -7.64
N ALA A 245 -1.85 -14.85 -7.54
CA ALA A 245 -2.76 -15.20 -8.62
C ALA A 245 -3.64 -14.00 -9.03
N PHE A 246 -4.26 -13.34 -8.05
CA PHE A 246 -5.01 -12.09 -8.22
C PHE A 246 -4.16 -11.00 -8.88
N LEU A 247 -2.93 -10.77 -8.39
CA LEU A 247 -2.05 -9.74 -8.96
C LEU A 247 -1.71 -10.00 -10.43
N SER A 248 -1.55 -11.27 -10.86
CA SER A 248 -1.30 -11.59 -12.29
C SER A 248 -2.48 -11.21 -13.20
N CYS A 249 -3.71 -11.30 -12.71
CA CYS A 249 -4.91 -10.87 -13.43
C CYS A 249 -5.12 -9.36 -13.33
N TRP A 250 -4.83 -8.78 -12.16
CA TRP A 250 -4.93 -7.35 -11.90
C TRP A 250 -3.96 -6.54 -12.78
N GLN A 251 -2.72 -7.01 -12.97
CA GLN A 251 -1.70 -6.33 -13.78
C GLN A 251 -2.08 -6.17 -15.26
N VAL A 252 -2.80 -7.14 -15.85
CA VAL A 252 -3.29 -7.04 -17.24
C VAL A 252 -4.62 -6.29 -17.36
N TYR A 253 -5.27 -5.93 -16.24
CA TYR A 253 -6.59 -5.33 -16.27
C TYR A 253 -6.55 -3.85 -16.73
N PRO A 254 -7.31 -3.44 -17.76
CA PRO A 254 -7.15 -2.10 -18.35
C PRO A 254 -7.48 -0.91 -17.42
N VAL A 255 -8.20 -1.13 -16.32
CA VAL A 255 -8.62 -0.10 -15.36
C VAL A 255 -8.09 -0.43 -13.96
N GLN A 256 -7.01 0.25 -13.58
CA GLN A 256 -6.30 0.07 -12.31
C GLN A 256 -7.00 0.77 -11.13
N GLN A 257 -8.32 0.57 -10.95
CA GLN A 257 -9.12 1.24 -9.92
C GLN A 257 -9.90 0.27 -9.02
N GLY A 258 -9.86 0.50 -7.70
CA GLY A 258 -10.61 -0.29 -6.72
C GLY A 258 -10.00 -1.66 -6.38
N GLN A 259 -8.67 -1.78 -6.38
CA GLN A 259 -7.95 -3.05 -6.15
C GLN A 259 -8.46 -3.83 -4.93
N GLU A 260 -8.70 -3.19 -3.79
CA GLU A 260 -9.20 -3.89 -2.60
C GLU A 260 -10.61 -4.46 -2.75
N ALA A 261 -11.49 -3.79 -3.50
CA ALA A 261 -12.82 -4.31 -3.80
C ALA A 261 -12.74 -5.52 -4.75
N ALA A 262 -11.82 -5.47 -5.73
CA ALA A 262 -11.57 -6.60 -6.61
C ALA A 262 -10.95 -7.79 -5.86
N TRP A 263 -10.07 -7.53 -4.88
CA TRP A 263 -9.48 -8.55 -4.02
C TRP A 263 -10.49 -9.19 -3.06
N ARG A 264 -11.38 -8.40 -2.44
CA ARG A 264 -12.50 -8.93 -1.65
C ARG A 264 -13.40 -9.85 -2.49
N GLU A 265 -13.72 -9.45 -3.72
CA GLU A 265 -14.55 -10.27 -4.62
C GLU A 265 -13.82 -11.53 -5.12
N TRP A 266 -12.52 -11.43 -5.46
CA TRP A 266 -11.67 -12.58 -5.78
C TRP A 266 -11.67 -13.62 -4.66
N MET A 267 -11.47 -13.18 -3.42
CA MET A 267 -11.47 -14.08 -2.26
C MET A 267 -12.86 -14.64 -1.94
N ARG A 268 -13.94 -13.90 -2.20
CA ARG A 268 -15.32 -14.39 -2.09
C ARG A 268 -15.61 -15.50 -3.11
N LEU A 269 -15.11 -15.36 -4.34
CA LEU A 269 -15.23 -16.35 -5.41
C LEU A 269 -14.31 -17.56 -5.22
N HIS A 270 -13.12 -17.37 -4.64
CA HIS A 270 -12.24 -18.47 -4.24
C HIS A 270 -12.86 -19.28 -3.11
N GLY A 271 -13.36 -18.63 -2.06
CA GLY A 271 -13.96 -19.27 -0.89
C GLY A 271 -15.26 -20.03 -1.15
N ASN A 272 -15.89 -19.85 -2.32
CA ASN A 272 -17.07 -20.62 -2.75
C ASN A 272 -16.81 -21.53 -3.97
N GLY A 273 -15.55 -21.69 -4.39
CA GLY A 273 -15.17 -22.57 -5.50
C GLY A 273 -15.66 -22.14 -6.89
N ALA A 274 -16.18 -20.91 -7.04
CA ALA A 274 -16.70 -20.41 -8.32
C ALA A 274 -15.70 -19.55 -9.11
N LEU A 275 -14.48 -19.37 -8.59
CA LEU A 275 -13.35 -18.72 -9.26
C LEU A 275 -12.62 -19.73 -10.17
N PRO A 276 -12.47 -19.48 -11.48
CA PRO A 276 -11.61 -20.28 -12.34
C PRO A 276 -10.12 -20.12 -12.01
N GLU A 277 -9.29 -20.97 -12.60
CA GLU A 277 -7.85 -20.80 -12.55
C GLU A 277 -7.39 -19.45 -13.12
N ALA A 278 -6.34 -18.89 -12.50
CA ALA A 278 -5.93 -17.51 -12.77
C ALA A 278 -5.40 -17.29 -14.20
N TYR A 279 -4.96 -18.34 -14.92
CA TYR A 279 -4.64 -18.21 -16.34
C TYR A 279 -5.90 -17.94 -17.17
N ALA A 280 -6.98 -18.71 -16.98
CA ALA A 280 -8.22 -18.53 -17.74
C ALA A 280 -8.87 -17.15 -17.51
N ILE A 281 -8.74 -16.61 -16.29
CA ILE A 281 -9.19 -15.23 -15.99
C ILE A 281 -8.31 -14.20 -16.71
N ARG A 282 -6.98 -14.36 -16.68
CA ARG A 282 -6.02 -13.50 -17.40
C ARG A 282 -6.23 -13.53 -18.91
N ASP A 283 -6.44 -14.71 -19.49
CA ASP A 283 -6.62 -14.90 -20.92
C ASP A 283 -7.92 -14.21 -21.40
N ALA A 284 -9.02 -14.37 -20.65
CA ALA A 284 -10.27 -13.66 -20.94
C ALA A 284 -10.12 -12.12 -20.87
N ILE A 285 -9.34 -11.60 -19.91
CA ILE A 285 -9.02 -10.15 -19.84
C ILE A 285 -8.23 -9.71 -21.08
N LEU A 286 -7.23 -10.49 -21.51
CA LEU A 286 -6.42 -10.19 -22.69
C LEU A 286 -7.23 -10.25 -23.98
N THR A 287 -8.11 -11.24 -24.14
CA THR A 287 -9.02 -11.34 -25.30
C THR A 287 -10.01 -10.18 -25.34
N LEU A 288 -10.68 -9.85 -24.23
CA LEU A 288 -11.60 -8.71 -24.17
C LEU A 288 -10.88 -7.37 -24.42
N ALA A 289 -9.67 -7.18 -23.90
CA ALA A 289 -8.89 -5.97 -24.13
C ALA A 289 -8.40 -5.80 -25.59
N GLN A 290 -8.20 -6.91 -26.31
CA GLN A 290 -7.80 -6.91 -27.72
C GLN A 290 -8.99 -6.77 -28.68
N GLU A 291 -10.09 -7.50 -28.44
CA GLU A 291 -11.17 -7.68 -29.42
C GLU A 291 -12.44 -6.87 -29.13
N ASP A 292 -12.75 -6.54 -27.86
CA ASP A 292 -14.01 -5.90 -27.53
C ASP A 292 -13.99 -4.40 -27.84
N SER A 293 -14.81 -3.98 -28.81
CA SER A 293 -14.92 -2.59 -29.27
C SER A 293 -15.40 -1.63 -28.19
N ARG A 294 -16.00 -2.10 -27.08
CA ARG A 294 -16.38 -1.27 -25.92
C ARG A 294 -15.15 -1.05 -25.04
N TRP A 295 -14.37 -2.10 -24.78
CA TRP A 295 -13.13 -2.05 -24.02
C TRP A 295 -12.06 -1.20 -24.73
N GLN A 296 -11.88 -1.36 -26.04
CA GLN A 296 -11.02 -0.51 -26.88
C GLN A 296 -11.39 0.99 -26.80
N ARG A 297 -12.68 1.32 -26.61
CA ARG A 297 -13.17 2.69 -26.39
C ARG A 297 -13.14 3.13 -24.92
N GLY A 298 -12.48 2.38 -24.04
CA GLY A 298 -12.35 2.70 -22.61
C GLY A 298 -13.58 2.41 -21.75
N LYS A 299 -14.63 1.77 -22.30
CA LYS A 299 -15.84 1.37 -21.54
C LYS A 299 -15.61 0.06 -20.77
N VAL A 300 -14.51 -0.02 -20.05
CA VAL A 300 -14.13 -1.19 -19.23
C VAL A 300 -14.71 -1.01 -17.81
N PRO A 301 -15.41 -2.00 -17.25
CA PRO A 301 -15.90 -1.95 -15.86
C PRO A 301 -14.73 -1.99 -14.85
N ASN A 302 -14.98 -1.66 -13.58
CA ASN A 302 -14.01 -1.97 -12.52
C ASN A 302 -13.93 -3.49 -12.30
N MET A 303 -12.72 -4.03 -12.08
CA MET A 303 -12.49 -5.48 -12.01
C MET A 303 -13.38 -6.19 -10.99
N ALA A 304 -13.70 -5.56 -9.85
CA ALA A 304 -14.64 -6.09 -8.86
C ALA A 304 -16.03 -6.40 -9.45
N LYS A 305 -16.57 -5.50 -10.30
CA LYS A 305 -17.87 -5.67 -10.95
C LYS A 305 -17.81 -6.70 -12.07
N TRP A 306 -16.68 -6.80 -12.77
CA TRP A 306 -16.44 -7.80 -13.81
C TRP A 306 -16.30 -9.21 -13.25
N LEU A 307 -15.53 -9.39 -12.16
CA LEU A 307 -15.45 -10.65 -11.40
C LEU A 307 -16.83 -11.08 -10.87
N ASN A 308 -17.59 -10.13 -10.29
CA ASN A 308 -18.94 -10.39 -9.78
C ASN A 308 -19.91 -10.86 -10.87
N GLY A 309 -19.82 -10.27 -12.07
CA GLY A 309 -20.58 -10.70 -13.25
C GLY A 309 -20.06 -11.98 -13.91
N LYS A 310 -19.02 -12.63 -13.38
CA LYS A 310 -18.29 -13.75 -14.00
C LYS A 310 -17.81 -13.45 -15.42
N GLY A 311 -17.30 -12.25 -15.65
CA GLY A 311 -16.96 -11.73 -16.98
C GLY A 311 -15.85 -12.47 -17.73
N TRP A 312 -15.22 -13.48 -17.13
CA TRP A 312 -14.40 -14.46 -17.87
C TRP A 312 -15.22 -15.33 -18.85
N ASN A 313 -16.56 -15.28 -18.77
CA ASN A 313 -17.47 -15.87 -19.75
C ASN A 313 -17.97 -14.84 -20.80
N ASP A 314 -17.59 -13.56 -20.68
CA ASP A 314 -18.00 -12.54 -21.65
C ASP A 314 -17.32 -12.82 -23.01
N ARG A 315 -18.09 -12.76 -24.09
CA ARG A 315 -17.55 -12.80 -25.45
C ARG A 315 -17.27 -11.38 -25.94
N PRO A 316 -16.16 -11.13 -26.67
CA PRO A 316 -15.90 -9.83 -27.26
C PRO A 316 -17.03 -9.33 -28.15
N PHE A 317 -17.47 -8.10 -27.91
CA PHE A 317 -18.39 -7.39 -28.80
C PHE A 317 -17.60 -6.57 -29.81
N VAL A 318 -17.54 -7.05 -31.06
CA VAL A 318 -17.10 -6.25 -32.20
C VAL A 318 -18.29 -5.45 -32.72
N GLU A 319 -18.19 -4.12 -32.80
CA GLU A 319 -19.26 -3.32 -33.39
C GLU A 319 -19.18 -3.41 -34.92
N PRO A 320 -20.26 -3.78 -35.63
CA PRO A 320 -20.24 -3.86 -37.08
C PRO A 320 -19.93 -2.49 -37.69
N ALA A 321 -19.07 -2.46 -38.70
CA ALA A 321 -18.54 -1.23 -39.28
C ALA A 321 -19.67 -0.34 -39.84
N GLN A 322 -20.05 0.68 -39.06
CA GLN A 322 -20.94 1.73 -39.54
C GLN A 322 -20.24 2.46 -40.69
N GLN A 323 -20.94 2.61 -41.82
CA GLN A 323 -20.39 3.26 -43.02
C GLN A 323 -19.86 4.65 -42.67
N ALA A 324 -18.68 4.96 -43.19
CA ALA A 324 -17.94 6.17 -42.80
C ALA A 324 -18.79 7.43 -42.98
N ARG A 325 -18.99 8.17 -41.89
CA ARG A 325 -19.43 9.56 -41.94
C ARG A 325 -18.20 10.43 -41.94
N ASP A 326 -18.00 11.19 -43.01
CA ASP A 326 -16.85 12.08 -43.15
C ASP A 326 -16.84 13.13 -42.03
N GLY A 327 -15.83 13.03 -41.17
CA GLY A 327 -15.58 13.93 -40.06
C GLY A 327 -14.07 14.04 -39.81
N PRO A 328 -13.59 15.20 -39.34
CA PRO A 328 -12.15 15.42 -39.13
C PRO A 328 -11.58 14.43 -38.11
N PRO A 329 -10.28 14.07 -38.22
CA PRO A 329 -9.70 12.96 -37.49
C PRO A 329 -9.75 13.18 -35.97
N VAL A 330 -10.55 12.36 -35.29
CA VAL A 330 -10.63 12.34 -33.82
C VAL A 330 -9.28 11.97 -33.24
N ALA A 331 -8.80 12.75 -32.26
CA ALA A 331 -7.50 12.54 -31.63
C ALA A 331 -7.36 11.13 -31.04
N ARG A 332 -6.15 10.54 -31.13
CA ARG A 332 -5.82 9.18 -30.66
C ARG A 332 -6.37 8.93 -29.26
N THR A 333 -7.41 8.10 -29.16
CA THR A 333 -8.06 7.75 -27.90
C THR A 333 -7.12 6.97 -27.00
N GLN A 334 -7.35 7.05 -25.68
CA GLN A 334 -6.48 6.40 -24.69
C GLN A 334 -6.31 4.88 -24.94
N GLY A 335 -7.35 4.20 -25.45
CA GLY A 335 -7.28 2.79 -25.86
C GLY A 335 -6.21 2.49 -26.92
N GLN A 336 -5.97 3.40 -27.88
CA GLN A 336 -4.91 3.22 -28.88
C GLN A 336 -3.50 3.35 -28.28
N LYS A 337 -3.34 4.11 -27.19
CA LYS A 337 -2.08 4.14 -26.41
C LYS A 337 -1.93 2.89 -25.57
N ASN A 338 -3.01 2.45 -24.91
CA ASN A 338 -3.02 1.22 -24.12
C ASN A 338 -2.70 -0.02 -24.97
N ARG A 339 -3.11 -0.06 -26.25
CA ARG A 339 -2.78 -1.14 -27.19
C ARG A 339 -1.27 -1.39 -27.29
N GLN A 340 -0.47 -0.35 -27.51
CA GLN A 340 0.99 -0.50 -27.66
C GLN A 340 1.66 -1.00 -26.37
N ASN A 341 1.11 -0.62 -25.21
CA ASN A 341 1.57 -1.13 -23.91
C ASN A 341 1.22 -2.61 -23.72
N LEU A 342 -0.02 -3.00 -24.08
CA LEU A 342 -0.49 -4.38 -23.95
C LEU A 342 0.19 -5.34 -24.94
N GLU A 343 0.44 -4.90 -26.17
CA GLU A 343 1.21 -5.65 -27.18
C GLU A 343 2.62 -5.99 -26.67
N GLY A 344 3.30 -5.01 -26.03
CA GLY A 344 4.61 -5.21 -25.41
C GLY A 344 4.57 -6.15 -24.20
N ILE A 345 3.61 -5.99 -23.29
CA ILE A 345 3.45 -6.86 -22.11
C ILE A 345 3.12 -8.30 -22.53
N ALA A 346 2.22 -8.50 -23.50
CA ALA A 346 1.87 -9.81 -24.01
C ALA A 346 3.05 -10.47 -24.77
N ALA A 347 3.90 -9.69 -25.43
CA ALA A 347 5.15 -10.21 -26.00
C ALA A 347 6.15 -10.65 -24.92
N PHE A 348 6.28 -9.89 -23.82
CA PHE A 348 7.14 -10.24 -22.69
C PHE A 348 6.68 -11.53 -21.98
N VAL A 349 5.39 -11.69 -21.71
CA VAL A 349 4.85 -12.92 -21.08
C VAL A 349 5.11 -14.14 -21.97
N ARG A 350 4.78 -14.06 -23.27
CA ARG A 350 5.06 -15.16 -24.22
C ARG A 350 6.55 -15.47 -24.39
N ALA A 351 7.45 -14.53 -24.13
CA ALA A 351 8.89 -14.79 -24.11
C ALA A 351 9.30 -15.55 -22.83
N ALA A 352 8.81 -15.12 -21.66
CA ALA A 352 9.09 -15.76 -20.38
C ALA A 352 8.56 -17.20 -20.31
N ASP A 353 7.34 -17.45 -20.80
CA ASP A 353 6.77 -18.81 -20.86
C ASP A 353 7.62 -19.73 -21.76
N LYS A 354 8.16 -19.20 -22.86
CA LYS A 354 9.03 -19.94 -23.78
C LYS A 354 10.44 -20.22 -23.23
N GLU A 355 10.99 -19.35 -22.39
CA GLU A 355 12.25 -19.61 -21.70
C GLU A 355 12.11 -20.72 -20.65
N LEU A 356 10.95 -20.84 -20.00
CA LEU A 356 10.64 -21.96 -19.10
C LEU A 356 10.52 -23.29 -19.86
N GLU A 357 9.84 -23.31 -21.02
CA GLU A 357 9.70 -24.50 -21.87
C GLU A 357 11.05 -25.02 -22.41
N TYR A 358 12.00 -24.13 -22.71
CA TYR A 358 13.36 -24.52 -23.10
C TYR A 358 14.26 -24.94 -21.93
N GLY A 359 14.02 -24.47 -20.71
CA GLY A 359 14.81 -24.82 -19.53
C GLY A 359 14.72 -26.31 -19.17
N ASP A 360 13.53 -26.90 -19.27
CA ASP A 360 13.25 -28.29 -18.85
C ASP A 360 13.80 -29.35 -19.83
N THR A 361 14.03 -28.98 -21.10
CA THR A 361 14.66 -29.89 -22.08
C THR A 361 16.19 -29.91 -21.98
N ALA A 362 16.81 -28.83 -21.50
CA ALA A 362 18.26 -28.71 -21.38
C ALA A 362 18.85 -29.56 -20.23
N THR A 363 18.09 -29.81 -19.16
CA THR A 363 18.55 -30.52 -17.96
C THR A 363 18.68 -32.04 -18.13
N HIS A 364 18.01 -32.66 -19.12
CA HIS A 364 17.99 -34.12 -19.26
C HIS A 364 19.13 -34.73 -20.09
N LEU A 365 19.93 -33.92 -20.82
CA LEU A 365 21.02 -34.42 -21.69
C LEU A 365 22.42 -34.33 -21.06
N GLY A 366 22.57 -33.68 -19.90
CA GLY A 366 23.87 -33.36 -19.28
C GLY A 366 24.50 -34.42 -18.36
N ARG A 367 24.29 -35.74 -18.57
CA ARG A 367 24.78 -36.77 -17.62
C ARG A 367 25.37 -38.07 -18.20
N ILE A 368 26.06 -37.98 -19.35
CA ILE A 368 26.98 -39.03 -19.83
C ILE A 368 28.20 -38.32 -20.45
N GLY A 369 29.46 -38.63 -20.12
CA GLY A 369 29.99 -39.47 -19.05
C GLY A 369 31.51 -39.25 -18.94
N ALA A 370 32.07 -39.20 -17.72
CA ALA A 370 33.45 -38.78 -17.51
C ALA A 370 34.42 -39.95 -17.32
N HIS A 371 35.14 -40.33 -18.38
CA HIS A 371 36.38 -41.11 -18.30
C HIS A 371 37.41 -40.53 -19.27
N GLY A 372 38.49 -39.96 -18.73
CA GLY A 372 39.61 -39.47 -19.53
C GLY A 372 40.61 -40.57 -19.89
N HIS A 373 41.43 -40.29 -20.91
CA HIS A 373 42.73 -40.94 -21.10
C HIS A 373 43.75 -39.87 -21.51
N SER A 374 44.91 -39.87 -20.86
CA SER A 374 46.06 -39.07 -21.26
C SER A 374 46.85 -39.85 -22.30
N ILE A 375 47.14 -39.23 -23.45
CA ILE A 375 48.12 -39.73 -24.42
C ILE A 375 48.97 -38.58 -24.97
N SER A 376 50.24 -38.90 -25.17
CA SER A 376 51.36 -37.97 -25.36
C SER A 376 51.31 -37.19 -26.67
N ALA A 377 52.01 -36.05 -26.69
CA ALA A 377 52.40 -35.39 -27.93
C ALA A 377 53.56 -36.14 -28.62
N THR A 378 53.53 -36.18 -29.95
CA THR A 378 54.66 -36.54 -30.84
C THR A 378 54.60 -35.71 -32.11
N ASP A 379 55.76 -35.40 -32.70
CA ASP A 379 55.92 -34.47 -33.81
C ASP A 379 55.31 -34.90 -35.16
N GLY A 380 54.89 -33.87 -35.92
CA GLY A 380 55.41 -33.63 -37.27
C GLY A 380 54.84 -34.43 -38.46
N ARG A 381 54.15 -33.70 -39.36
CA ARG A 381 54.85 -33.11 -40.51
C ARG A 381 54.11 -31.95 -41.15
#